data_AF-A0A8B8D0L4-F1
#
_entry.id   AF-A0A8B8D0L4-F1
#
_cell.length_a   1.000
_cell.length_b   1.000
_cell.length_c   1.000
_cell.angle_alpha   90.00
_cell.angle_beta   90.00
_cell.angle_gamma   90.00
#
_symmetry.space_group_name_H-M   'P 1'
#
loop_
_entity.id
_entity.type
_entity.pdbx_description
1 polymer ?
#
loop_
_entity_poly.entity_id
_entity_poly.type
_entity_poly.pdbx_seq_one_letter_code
_entity_poly.pdbx_strand_id
1 'polypeptide(L)'
;MRMRTLLAIITGCVVVNISSSVVINRAIERYHNCDVYIDEADIPTQNTYCYYDRLRGNRFYCKTWGCDAPDCPPDQQITRERDCPYCPNTCTRGGRIFQVSDSFRCIDGLNRCRCTARGILSTRMGSSKTSVCRHLA
;
A
#
# COMPACT_ATOMS: atom_id res chain seq x y z
N MET A 1 45.01 -27.62 54.08
CA MET A 1 44.35 -26.52 53.32
C MET A 1 43.16 -27.15 52.59
N ARG A 2 41.92 -26.84 52.99
CA ARG A 2 40.69 -27.55 52.54
C ARG A 2 40.27 -27.09 51.13
N MET A 3 40.09 -28.06 50.24
CA MET A 3 39.67 -27.92 48.85
C MET A 3 38.17 -27.55 48.79
N ARG A 4 37.82 -26.45 48.11
CA ARG A 4 36.42 -26.04 47.84
C ARG A 4 36.03 -26.53 46.45
N THR A 5 35.07 -27.44 46.36
CA THR A 5 34.50 -27.89 45.08
C THR A 5 33.33 -26.97 44.71
N LEU A 6 33.45 -26.30 43.57
CA LEU A 6 32.46 -25.39 42.98
C LEU A 6 31.24 -26.18 42.44
N LEU A 7 30.03 -25.73 42.77
CA LEU A 7 28.80 -26.10 42.06
C LEU A 7 28.79 -25.43 40.68
N ALA A 8 28.66 -26.22 39.62
CA ALA A 8 28.39 -25.73 38.28
C ALA A 8 26.88 -25.62 38.05
N ILE A 9 26.39 -24.39 37.83
CA ILE A 9 25.00 -24.11 37.45
C ILE A 9 24.92 -24.21 35.92
N ILE A 10 24.25 -25.24 35.41
CA ILE A 10 23.98 -25.38 33.98
C ILE A 10 22.75 -24.51 33.65
N THR A 11 22.98 -23.29 33.17
CA THR A 11 21.91 -22.44 32.66
C THR A 11 21.60 -22.86 31.22
N GLY A 12 20.53 -23.64 31.05
CA GLY A 12 20.05 -24.05 29.73
C GLY A 12 19.56 -22.84 28.93
N CYS A 13 20.26 -22.52 27.83
CA CYS A 13 19.78 -21.55 26.85
C CYS A 13 18.67 -22.19 26.02
N VAL A 14 17.43 -21.74 26.20
CA VAL A 14 16.32 -22.08 25.30
C VAL A 14 16.50 -21.25 24.03
N VAL A 15 16.98 -21.89 22.97
CA VAL A 15 17.08 -21.26 21.63
C VAL A 15 15.71 -21.33 20.98
N VAL A 16 14.97 -20.23 21.00
CA VAL A 16 13.71 -20.10 20.26
C VAL A 16 14.04 -19.79 18.80
N ASN A 17 13.91 -20.80 17.93
CA ASN A 17 14.04 -20.61 16.48
C ASN A 17 12.76 -19.94 15.95
N ILE A 18 12.80 -18.62 15.74
CA ILE A 18 11.74 -17.90 15.05
C ILE A 18 12.04 -17.97 13.54
N SER A 19 11.46 -18.94 12.85
CA SER A 19 11.49 -18.98 11.38
C SER A 19 10.42 -18.03 10.84
N SER A 20 10.75 -16.76 10.65
CA SER A 20 9.91 -15.84 9.89
C SER A 20 10.06 -16.16 8.40
N SER A 21 9.07 -16.86 7.82
CA SER A 21 8.96 -16.96 6.36
C SER A 21 8.63 -15.57 5.81
N VAL A 22 9.62 -14.91 5.22
CA VAL A 22 9.40 -13.69 4.43
C VAL A 22 8.70 -14.13 3.15
N VAL A 23 7.38 -13.94 3.07
CA VAL A 23 6.65 -14.06 1.81
C VAL A 23 7.10 -12.90 0.93
N ILE A 24 7.97 -13.19 -0.05
CA ILE A 24 8.36 -12.18 -1.04
C ILE A 24 7.28 -12.17 -2.10
N ASN A 25 6.30 -11.28 -1.95
CA ASN A 25 5.34 -10.93 -2.99
C ASN A 25 6.12 -10.36 -4.19
N ARG A 26 6.47 -11.20 -5.17
CA ARG A 26 7.26 -10.77 -6.33
C ARG A 26 6.35 -10.53 -7.52
N ALA A 27 6.29 -9.28 -7.94
CA ALA A 27 5.79 -8.93 -9.26
C ALA A 27 6.51 -9.77 -10.34
N ILE A 28 5.74 -10.30 -11.28
CA ILE A 28 6.28 -11.16 -12.34
C ILE A 28 6.92 -10.36 -13.49
N GLU A 29 6.47 -9.12 -13.68
CA GLU A 29 6.99 -8.18 -14.68
C GLU A 29 6.60 -6.74 -14.28
N ARG A 30 7.15 -5.76 -15.01
CA ARG A 30 6.71 -4.37 -14.95
C ARG A 30 6.06 -3.97 -16.27
N TYR A 31 4.96 -3.25 -16.19
CA TYR A 31 4.31 -2.61 -17.33
C TYR A 31 4.25 -1.11 -17.09
N HIS A 32 5.14 -0.36 -17.76
CA HIS A 32 5.39 1.05 -17.46
C HIS A 32 5.67 1.26 -15.96
N ASN A 33 4.87 2.05 -15.24
CA ASN A 33 5.06 2.29 -13.81
C ASN A 33 4.25 1.35 -12.91
N CYS A 34 3.60 0.32 -13.47
CA CYS A 34 2.93 -0.72 -12.69
C CYS A 34 3.80 -1.95 -12.51
N ASP A 35 3.66 -2.57 -11.35
CA ASP A 35 4.04 -3.96 -11.11
C ASP A 35 2.88 -4.88 -11.52
N VAL A 36 3.20 -6.02 -12.12
CA VAL A 36 2.20 -6.97 -12.65
C VAL A 36 2.20 -8.25 -11.83
N TYR A 37 1.01 -8.70 -11.46
CA TYR A 37 0.76 -9.90 -10.65
C TYR A 37 -0.22 -10.84 -11.37
N ILE A 38 -0.12 -12.14 -11.07
CA ILE A 38 -1.08 -13.16 -11.52
C ILE A 38 -1.96 -13.59 -10.34
N ASP A 39 -1.36 -13.77 -9.16
CA ASP A 39 -2.09 -14.09 -7.94
C ASP A 39 -2.47 -12.81 -7.19
N GLU A 40 -3.71 -12.76 -6.70
CA GLU A 40 -4.19 -11.67 -5.86
C GLU A 40 -3.52 -11.67 -4.48
N ALA A 41 -3.09 -12.84 -3.98
CA ALA A 41 -2.39 -12.97 -2.71
C ALA A 41 -1.03 -12.25 -2.70
N ASP A 42 -0.41 -12.10 -3.88
CA ASP A 42 0.86 -11.41 -4.04
C ASP A 42 0.70 -9.88 -4.13
N ILE A 43 -0.52 -9.37 -4.27
CA ILE A 43 -0.75 -7.93 -4.42
C ILE A 43 -0.48 -7.22 -3.08
N PRO A 44 0.30 -6.12 -3.07
CA PRO A 44 0.47 -5.31 -1.88
C PRO A 44 -0.87 -4.81 -1.33
N THR A 45 -1.08 -4.99 -0.04
CA THR A 45 -2.38 -4.72 0.60
C THR A 45 -2.60 -3.25 0.94
N GLN A 46 -1.54 -2.44 1.03
CA GLN A 46 -1.62 -1.03 1.38
C GLN A 46 -1.16 -0.13 0.24
N ASN A 47 -1.74 1.08 0.16
CA ASN A 47 -1.32 2.15 -0.74
C ASN A 47 -1.21 1.70 -2.19
N THR A 48 -2.20 0.91 -2.63
CA THR A 48 -2.13 0.20 -3.89
C THR A 48 -3.45 0.30 -4.64
N TYR A 49 -3.35 0.55 -5.95
CA TYR A 49 -4.47 0.46 -6.88
C TYR A 49 -4.12 -0.49 -8.01
N CYS A 50 -5.01 -1.44 -8.28
CA CYS A 50 -4.83 -2.43 -9.34
C CYS A 50 -5.92 -2.36 -10.39
N TYR A 51 -5.53 -2.49 -11.66
CA TYR A 51 -6.43 -2.80 -12.75
C TYR A 51 -6.36 -4.28 -13.08
N TYR A 52 -7.51 -4.95 -13.09
CA TYR A 52 -7.60 -6.36 -13.45
C TYR A 52 -7.94 -6.54 -14.94
N ASP A 53 -7.03 -7.16 -15.70
CA ASP A 53 -7.18 -7.47 -17.11
C ASP A 53 -7.52 -8.95 -17.30
N ARG A 54 -8.81 -9.23 -17.52
CA ARG A 54 -9.32 -10.59 -17.82
C ARG A 54 -8.94 -11.08 -19.21
N LEU A 55 -8.67 -10.17 -20.16
CA LEU A 55 -8.50 -10.52 -21.56
C LEU A 55 -7.10 -11.06 -21.87
N ARG A 56 -6.11 -10.78 -21.01
CA ARG A 56 -4.72 -11.23 -21.18
C ARG A 56 -4.23 -12.11 -20.03
N GLY A 57 -4.97 -13.19 -19.77
CA GLY A 57 -4.52 -14.24 -18.84
C GLY A 57 -4.61 -13.83 -17.38
N ASN A 58 -5.67 -13.10 -17.00
CA ASN A 58 -6.00 -12.76 -15.61
C ASN A 58 -4.83 -12.09 -14.86
N ARG A 59 -4.42 -10.91 -15.33
CA ARG A 59 -3.30 -10.16 -14.73
C ARG A 59 -3.78 -8.93 -13.97
N PHE A 60 -3.12 -8.62 -12.87
CA PHE A 60 -3.32 -7.40 -12.09
C PHE A 60 -2.18 -6.42 -12.37
N TYR A 61 -2.52 -5.22 -12.79
CA TYR A 61 -1.58 -4.13 -13.06
C TYR A 61 -1.69 -3.12 -11.93
N CYS A 62 -0.75 -3.17 -11.01
CA CYS A 62 -0.84 -2.48 -9.73
C CYS A 62 0.17 -1.34 -9.64
N LYS A 63 -0.28 -0.21 -9.14
CA LYS A 63 0.57 0.88 -8.66
C LYS A 63 0.58 0.89 -7.16
N THR A 64 1.76 1.03 -6.59
CA THR A 64 2.00 1.34 -5.19
C THR A 64 2.51 2.77 -5.08
N TRP A 65 2.32 3.40 -3.93
CA TRP A 65 2.84 4.74 -3.65
C TRP A 65 3.24 4.91 -2.19
N GLY A 66 4.13 5.88 -1.95
CA GLY A 66 4.36 6.43 -0.62
C GLY A 66 3.23 7.39 -0.22
N CYS A 67 3.16 7.72 1.07
CA CYS A 67 2.17 8.64 1.60
C CYS A 67 2.80 10.01 1.89
N ASP A 68 2.14 11.07 1.44
CA ASP A 68 2.36 12.42 1.95
C ASP A 68 2.04 12.44 3.45
N ALA A 69 2.84 13.19 4.21
CA ALA A 69 2.61 13.36 5.63
C ALA A 69 1.40 14.29 5.87
N PRO A 70 0.41 13.88 6.68
CA PRO A 70 -0.69 14.77 7.05
C PRO A 70 -0.23 15.92 7.95
N ASP A 71 -0.78 17.11 7.74
CA ASP A 71 -0.45 18.31 8.54
C ASP A 71 -1.04 18.29 9.96
N CYS A 72 -1.90 17.32 10.29
CA CYS A 72 -2.57 17.19 11.58
C CYS A 72 -1.89 16.13 12.47
N PRO A 73 -1.99 16.28 13.81
CA PRO A 73 -1.51 15.31 14.77
C PRO A 73 -2.03 13.87 14.55
N PRO A 74 -1.24 12.83 14.88
CA PRO A 74 -1.63 11.43 14.65
C PRO A 74 -2.98 11.00 15.26
N ASP A 75 -3.36 11.56 16.40
CA ASP A 75 -4.63 11.29 17.10
C ASP A 75 -5.85 11.86 16.35
N GLN A 76 -5.65 12.76 15.40
CA GLN A 76 -6.70 13.35 14.56
C GLN A 76 -6.76 12.76 13.15
N GLN A 77 -5.77 11.93 12.78
CA GLN A 77 -5.68 11.37 11.44
C GLN A 77 -6.77 10.32 11.20
N ILE A 78 -7.36 10.38 10.01
CA ILE A 78 -8.32 9.41 9.52
C ILE A 78 -7.58 8.39 8.69
N THR A 79 -7.70 7.12 9.05
CA THR A 79 -7.11 5.99 8.32
C THR A 79 -8.21 5.13 7.70
N ARG A 80 -8.03 4.74 6.43
CA ARG A 80 -8.92 3.81 5.73
C ARG A 80 -8.12 2.65 5.18
N GLU A 81 -8.78 1.52 4.98
CA GLU A 81 -8.15 0.35 4.39
C GLU A 81 -7.57 0.68 3.01
N ARG A 82 -6.30 0.35 2.81
CA ARG A 82 -5.52 0.55 1.57
C ARG A 82 -5.20 2.01 1.16
N ASP A 83 -5.62 3.00 1.93
CA ASP A 83 -5.34 4.42 1.68
C ASP A 83 -4.38 5.01 2.72
N CYS A 84 -3.71 6.11 2.35
CA CYS A 84 -2.81 6.82 3.26
C CYS A 84 -3.58 7.58 4.36
N PRO A 85 -3.03 7.76 5.56
CA PRO A 85 -3.62 8.63 6.58
C PRO A 85 -3.83 10.06 6.05
N TYR A 86 -4.85 10.75 6.53
CA TYR A 86 -5.16 12.13 6.14
C TYR A 86 -5.93 12.88 7.22
N CYS A 87 -6.06 14.20 7.07
CA CYS A 87 -6.70 15.05 8.06
C CYS A 87 -8.21 15.21 7.85
N PRO A 88 -8.97 15.57 8.89
CA PRO A 88 -10.36 16.02 8.73
C PRO A 88 -10.45 17.13 7.68
N ASN A 89 -11.53 17.15 6.90
CA ASN A 89 -11.74 18.09 5.79
C ASN A 89 -10.69 18.03 4.66
N THR A 90 -9.98 16.91 4.53
CA THR A 90 -9.14 16.60 3.37
C THR A 90 -9.51 15.24 2.79
N CYS A 91 -8.98 14.93 1.61
CA CYS A 91 -9.04 13.60 1.01
C CYS A 91 -7.65 13.09 0.72
N THR A 92 -7.47 11.78 0.79
CA THR A 92 -6.28 11.09 0.30
C THR A 92 -6.59 10.36 -1.00
N ARG A 93 -5.68 10.41 -1.96
CA ARG A 93 -5.73 9.56 -3.15
C ARG A 93 -4.35 9.42 -3.78
N GLY A 94 -3.91 8.19 -4.01
CA GLY A 94 -2.67 7.93 -4.74
C GLY A 94 -1.43 8.45 -3.99
N GLY A 95 -1.49 8.45 -2.66
CA GLY A 95 -0.41 8.93 -1.81
C GLY A 95 -0.51 10.41 -1.46
N ARG A 96 -1.37 11.15 -2.15
CA ARG A 96 -1.44 12.60 -2.06
C ARG A 96 -2.64 13.08 -1.26
N ILE A 97 -2.45 14.19 -0.56
CA ILE A 97 -3.51 14.85 0.22
C ILE A 97 -4.08 16.02 -0.58
N PHE A 98 -5.41 16.11 -0.61
CA PHE A 98 -6.18 17.11 -1.35
C PHE A 98 -7.15 17.83 -0.42
N GLN A 99 -7.29 19.14 -0.62
CA GLN A 99 -8.24 19.97 0.12
C GLN A 99 -9.66 19.77 -0.45
N VAL A 100 -10.67 19.98 0.40
CA VAL A 100 -12.06 19.99 -0.08
C VAL A 100 -12.23 21.04 -1.18
N SER A 101 -12.90 20.63 -2.26
CA SER A 101 -13.07 21.36 -3.53
C SER A 101 -11.99 21.15 -4.57
N ASP A 102 -10.82 20.61 -4.20
CA ASP A 102 -9.75 20.30 -5.16
C ASP A 102 -10.25 19.32 -6.23
N SER A 103 -9.85 19.60 -7.46
CA SER A 103 -10.18 18.76 -8.61
C SER A 103 -8.91 18.34 -9.33
N PHE A 104 -8.71 17.02 -9.45
CA PHE A 104 -7.47 16.42 -9.92
C PHE A 104 -7.77 15.22 -10.84
N ARG A 105 -6.74 14.67 -11.47
CA ARG A 105 -6.88 13.44 -12.26
C ARG A 105 -6.81 12.24 -11.31
N CYS A 106 -7.73 11.29 -11.47
CA CYS A 106 -7.74 10.08 -10.66
C CYS A 106 -6.52 9.19 -10.98
N ILE A 107 -6.22 8.24 -10.08
CA ILE A 107 -5.08 7.29 -10.21
C ILE A 107 -5.15 6.48 -11.50
N ASP A 108 -6.37 6.26 -12.01
CA ASP A 108 -6.63 5.56 -13.26
C ASP A 108 -6.19 6.32 -14.52
N GLY A 109 -5.71 7.56 -14.36
CA GLY A 109 -5.18 8.41 -15.42
C GLY A 109 -6.22 8.97 -16.39
N LEU A 110 -7.50 8.66 -16.21
CA LEU A 110 -8.56 9.01 -17.14
C LEU A 110 -9.64 9.86 -16.46
N ASN A 111 -10.14 9.40 -15.33
CA ASN A 111 -11.25 10.05 -14.65
C ASN A 111 -10.79 11.34 -13.97
N ARG A 112 -11.72 12.30 -13.88
CA ARG A 112 -11.53 13.49 -13.06
C ARG A 112 -12.12 13.22 -11.68
N CYS A 113 -11.31 13.41 -10.66
CA CYS A 113 -11.65 13.28 -9.26
C CYS A 113 -11.87 14.66 -8.64
N ARG A 114 -12.79 14.76 -7.68
CA ARG A 114 -12.98 15.93 -6.84
C ARG A 114 -13.04 15.53 -5.37
N CYS A 115 -12.23 16.18 -4.53
CA CYS A 115 -12.35 16.02 -3.08
C CYS A 115 -13.55 16.83 -2.58
N THR A 116 -14.40 16.22 -1.79
CA THR A 116 -15.57 16.82 -1.16
C THR A 116 -15.56 16.53 0.32
N ALA A 117 -16.38 17.24 1.11
CA ALA A 117 -16.53 16.97 2.54
C ALA A 117 -17.01 15.53 2.85
N ARG A 118 -17.56 14.81 1.85
CA ARG A 118 -18.01 13.42 1.97
C ARG A 118 -17.02 12.40 1.39
N GLY A 119 -15.86 12.86 0.91
CA GLY A 119 -14.85 12.04 0.23
C GLY A 119 -14.73 12.36 -1.26
N ILE A 120 -14.23 11.40 -2.04
CA ILE A 120 -13.87 11.62 -3.44
C ILE A 120 -15.02 11.23 -4.37
N LEU A 121 -15.42 12.17 -5.22
CA LEU A 121 -16.28 11.91 -6.38
C LEU A 121 -15.43 11.77 -7.64
N SER A 122 -15.85 10.91 -8.56
CA SER A 122 -15.18 10.73 -9.85
C SER A 122 -16.17 10.69 -11.01
N THR A 123 -15.71 11.10 -12.19
CA THR A 123 -16.37 10.76 -13.45
C THR A 123 -16.36 9.24 -13.65
N ARG A 124 -17.23 8.72 -14.52
CA ARG A 124 -17.42 7.27 -14.72
C ARG A 124 -17.00 6.81 -16.13
N MET A 125 -15.79 7.17 -16.54
CA MET A 125 -15.19 6.62 -17.76
C MET A 125 -14.50 5.29 -17.44
N GLY A 126 -14.59 4.33 -18.35
CA GLY A 126 -13.91 3.05 -18.20
C GLY A 126 -12.39 3.20 -18.26
N SER A 127 -11.67 2.59 -17.32
CA SER A 127 -10.21 2.61 -17.29
C SER A 127 -9.60 1.42 -18.06
N SER A 128 -8.30 1.50 -18.32
CA SER A 128 -7.52 0.40 -18.90
C SER A 128 -6.18 0.30 -18.19
N LYS A 129 -5.50 -0.85 -18.31
CA LYS A 129 -4.10 -0.98 -17.85
C LYS A 129 -3.20 0.13 -18.38
N THR A 130 -3.45 0.61 -19.60
CA THR A 130 -2.63 1.68 -20.20
C THR A 130 -2.91 3.03 -19.56
N SER A 131 -4.17 3.38 -19.31
CA SER A 131 -4.51 4.64 -18.65
C SER A 131 -3.97 4.67 -17.22
N VAL A 132 -4.07 3.54 -16.52
CA VAL A 132 -3.52 3.36 -15.18
C VAL A 132 -2.00 3.48 -15.26
N CYS A 133 -1.31 2.60 -15.98
CA CYS A 133 0.14 2.44 -15.85
C CYS A 133 1.00 3.44 -16.63
N ARG A 134 0.42 4.29 -17.48
CA ARG A 134 1.19 5.36 -18.15
C ARG A 134 1.12 6.70 -17.42
N HIS A 135 0.10 6.91 -16.61
CA HIS A 135 -0.01 8.15 -15.85
C HIS A 135 0.90 8.08 -14.62
N LEU A 136 1.67 9.13 -14.34
CA LEU A 136 2.34 9.29 -13.06
C LEU A 136 1.28 9.83 -12.07
N ALA A 137 1.11 9.14 -10.93
CA ALA A 137 0.24 9.60 -9.85
C ALA A 137 0.90 10.76 -9.10
#